data_AF-Q19QY7-F1
#
_entry.id   AF-Q19QY7-F1
#
_cell.length_a   1.000
_cell.length_b   1.000
_cell.length_c   1.000
_cell.angle_alpha   90.00
_cell.angle_beta   90.00
_cell.angle_gamma   90.00
#
_symmetry.space_group_name_H-M   'P 1'
#
loop_
_entity.id
_entity.type
_entity.pdbx_description
1 polymer ?
#
loop_
_entity_poly.entity_id
_entity_poly.type
_entity_poly.pdbx_seq_one_letter_code
_entity_poly.pdbx_strand_id
1 'polypeptide(L)'
;EKAGLYYIYAQVSFCTKAAASAPFTLYIYLYLPMEEDRLLMRGLNTHSTSTAVCDLQSIREGGVFELREGDMIFVNVTDSTIVNYSHGSTYFGIFKL
;
A
#
# COMPACT_ATOMS: atom_id res chain seq x y z
N GLU A 1 17.74 4.60 10.73
CA GLU A 1 16.90 4.86 11.92
C GLU A 1 17.28 3.89 13.04
N LYS A 2 16.92 4.18 14.30
CA LYS A 2 17.25 3.31 15.46
C LYS A 2 16.30 2.12 15.55
N ALA A 3 16.76 0.97 16.01
CA ALA A 3 15.88 -0.16 16.30
C ALA A 3 14.74 0.22 17.28
N GLY A 4 13.56 -0.39 17.11
CA GLY A 4 12.41 -0.19 17.99
C GLY A 4 11.06 -0.47 17.32
N LEU A 5 9.97 -0.12 18.01
CA LEU A 5 8.62 -0.21 17.48
C LEU A 5 8.28 1.03 16.64
N TYR A 6 7.71 0.79 15.47
CA TYR A 6 7.28 1.83 14.54
C TYR A 6 5.85 1.59 14.12
N TYR A 7 5.07 2.67 14.00
CA TYR A 7 3.78 2.64 13.31
C TYR A 7 4.01 2.94 11.84
N ILE A 8 3.75 1.95 10.99
CA ILE A 8 3.88 2.03 9.53
C ILE A 8 2.48 2.19 8.95
N TYR A 9 2.29 3.10 7.99
CA TYR A 9 0.99 3.30 7.35
C TYR A 9 1.13 3.68 5.87
N ALA A 10 0.14 3.28 5.08
CA ALA A 10 0.02 3.68 3.69
C ALA A 10 -1.44 3.92 3.30
N GLN A 11 -1.62 4.85 2.36
CA GLN A 11 -2.85 4.95 1.57
C GLN A 11 -2.48 4.87 0.10
N VAL A 12 -3.21 4.07 -0.66
CA VAL A 12 -3.18 4.12 -2.12
C VAL A 12 -4.59 4.34 -2.64
N SER A 13 -4.75 5.36 -3.48
CA SER A 13 -6.00 5.61 -4.21
C SER A 13 -5.90 4.99 -5.60
N PHE A 14 -6.90 4.20 -5.96
CA PHE A 14 -7.04 3.52 -7.24
C PHE A 14 -8.17 4.14 -8.04
N CYS A 15 -7.94 4.39 -9.32
CA CYS A 15 -8.91 4.85 -10.30
C CYS A 15 -9.51 3.65 -11.03
N THR A 16 -10.68 3.20 -10.60
CA THR A 16 -11.37 2.07 -11.23
C THR A 16 -12.30 2.58 -12.33
N LYS A 17 -12.30 1.94 -13.51
CA LYS A 17 -13.22 2.24 -14.63
C LYS A 17 -14.11 1.03 -14.89
N ALA A 18 -15.26 1.26 -15.53
CA ALA A 18 -16.16 0.18 -15.93
C ALA A 18 -15.41 -0.96 -16.65
N ALA A 19 -15.64 -2.19 -16.15
CA ALA A 19 -15.05 -3.49 -16.53
C ALA A 19 -13.91 -4.05 -15.65
N ALA A 20 -13.41 -3.34 -14.63
CA ALA A 20 -12.41 -3.93 -13.73
C ALA A 20 -13.08 -4.65 -12.54
N SER A 21 -13.45 -5.93 -12.69
CA SER A 21 -13.83 -6.79 -11.55
C SER A 21 -12.60 -7.40 -10.84
N ALA A 22 -11.40 -7.14 -11.34
CA ALA A 22 -10.17 -7.63 -10.73
C ALA A 22 -9.92 -6.93 -9.39
N PRO A 23 -9.52 -7.65 -8.34
CA PRO A 23 -9.16 -7.04 -7.07
C PRO A 23 -7.94 -6.13 -7.24
N PHE A 24 -7.97 -4.97 -6.59
CA PHE A 24 -6.79 -4.14 -6.41
C PHE A 24 -6.33 -4.28 -4.97
N THR A 25 -5.01 -4.43 -4.79
CA THR A 25 -4.42 -4.71 -3.48
C THR A 25 -3.28 -3.75 -3.21
N LEU A 26 -3.18 -3.31 -1.97
CA LEU A 26 -2.03 -2.63 -1.38
C LEU A 26 -1.30 -3.65 -0.51
N TYR A 27 0.01 -3.76 -0.69
CA TYR A 27 0.90 -4.56 0.13
C TYR A 27 1.96 -3.69 0.75
N ILE A 28 2.33 -3.97 1.99
CA ILE A 28 3.46 -3.36 2.68
C ILE A 28 4.43 -4.48 3.04
N TYR A 29 5.66 -4.39 2.54
CA TYR A 29 6.69 -5.42 2.67
C TYR A 29 7.90 -4.88 3.41
N LEU A 30 8.55 -5.76 4.18
CA LEU A 30 9.92 -5.59 4.63
C LEU A 30 10.86 -6.30 3.64
N TYR A 31 11.80 -5.55 3.10
CA TYR A 31 12.85 -6.09 2.24
C TYR A 31 13.84 -6.93 3.05
N LEU A 32 14.11 -8.15 2.59
CA LEU A 32 15.11 -9.02 3.19
C LEU A 32 16.21 -9.31 2.14
N PRO A 33 17.46 -8.87 2.37
CA PRO A 33 18.55 -9.19 1.45
C PRO A 33 18.70 -10.71 1.32
N MET A 34 18.74 -11.22 0.09
CA MET A 34 18.97 -12.64 -0.24
C MET A 34 17.85 -13.61 0.16
N GLU A 35 16.72 -13.09 0.65
CA GLU A 35 15.53 -13.88 1.01
C GLU A 35 14.30 -13.32 0.30
N GLU A 36 13.16 -14.01 0.43
CA GLU A 36 11.88 -13.48 -0.05
C GLU A 36 11.40 -12.37 0.88
N ASP A 37 10.91 -11.27 0.31
CA ASP A 37 10.42 -10.13 1.08
C ASP A 37 9.29 -10.54 2.02
N ARG A 38 9.35 -10.06 3.26
CA ARG A 38 8.37 -10.42 4.29
C ARG A 38 7.16 -9.50 4.23
N LEU A 39 5.98 -10.07 3.97
CA LEU A 39 4.72 -9.33 4.02
C LEU A 39 4.43 -8.86 5.45
N LEU A 40 4.21 -7.55 5.62
CA LEU A 40 3.80 -6.95 6.88
C LEU A 40 2.29 -6.75 6.94
N MET A 41 1.72 -6.16 5.88
CA MET A 41 0.29 -5.84 5.80
C MET A 41 -0.21 -5.97 4.36
N ARG A 42 -1.50 -6.29 4.22
CA ARG A 42 -2.20 -6.38 2.95
C ARG A 42 -3.61 -5.82 3.09
N GLY A 43 -3.94 -4.82 2.27
CA GLY A 43 -5.30 -4.33 2.10
C GLY A 43 -5.81 -4.68 0.71
N LEU A 44 -6.99 -5.29 0.62
CA LEU A 44 -7.58 -5.73 -0.64
C LEU A 44 -8.97 -5.12 -0.80
N ASN A 45 -9.28 -4.67 -2.01
CA ASN A 45 -10.61 -4.22 -2.35
C ASN A 45 -11.00 -4.70 -3.76
N THR A 46 -12.28 -4.95 -3.93
CA THR A 46 -12.91 -5.31 -5.20
C THR A 46 -14.01 -4.30 -5.43
N HIS A 47 -13.84 -3.46 -6.45
CA HIS A 47 -14.81 -2.42 -6.76
C HIS A 47 -15.24 -2.54 -8.22
N SER A 48 -16.55 -2.48 -8.45
CA SER A 48 -17.14 -2.47 -9.80
C SER A 48 -18.00 -1.23 -9.95
N THR A 49 -17.71 -0.41 -10.96
CA THR A 49 -18.58 0.71 -11.35
C THR A 49 -19.16 0.47 -12.75
N SER A 50 -20.41 0.92 -12.96
CA SER A 50 -21.03 1.00 -14.29
C SER A 50 -20.64 2.28 -15.04
N THR A 51 -19.95 3.22 -14.39
CA THR A 51 -19.52 4.48 -15.00
C THR A 51 -18.21 4.30 -15.77
N ALA A 52 -18.15 4.87 -16.97
CA ALA A 52 -16.90 4.98 -17.73
C ALA A 52 -15.92 6.00 -17.11
N VAL A 53 -16.40 6.82 -16.18
CA VAL A 53 -15.61 7.78 -15.42
C VAL A 53 -14.84 7.07 -14.31
N CYS A 54 -13.62 7.55 -14.07
CA CYS A 54 -12.77 7.14 -12.96
C CYS A 54 -13.51 7.25 -11.63
N ASP A 55 -13.69 6.13 -10.93
CA ASP A 55 -14.15 6.12 -9.55
C ASP A 55 -12.99 5.82 -8.60
N LEU A 56 -12.74 6.75 -7.69
CA LEU A 56 -11.58 6.73 -6.79
C LEU A 56 -11.86 5.90 -5.55
N GLN A 57 -11.13 4.80 -5.40
CA GLN A 57 -11.22 3.89 -4.27
C GLN A 57 -9.90 3.87 -3.52
N SER A 58 -9.92 4.23 -2.24
CA SER A 58 -8.72 4.26 -1.40
C SER A 58 -8.63 3.01 -0.52
N ILE A 59 -7.45 2.39 -0.48
CA ILE A 59 -7.09 1.41 0.54
C ILE A 59 -6.17 2.10 1.53
N ARG A 60 -6.48 2.00 2.83
CA ARG A 60 -5.67 2.52 3.93
C ARG A 60 -5.32 1.39 4.87
N GLU A 61 -4.04 1.19 5.11
CA GLU A 61 -3.54 0.17 6.05
C GLU A 61 -2.50 0.80 6.98
N GLY A 62 -2.44 0.30 8.22
CA GLY A 62 -1.41 0.70 9.15
C GLY A 62 -1.33 -0.21 10.38
N GLY A 63 -0.12 -0.35 10.91
CA GLY A 63 0.16 -1.30 11.99
C GLY A 63 1.51 -1.04 12.66
N VAL A 64 1.69 -1.65 13.83
CA VAL A 64 2.92 -1.52 14.62
C VAL A 64 3.83 -2.71 14.37
N PHE A 65 5.09 -2.44 14.03
CA PHE A 65 6.11 -3.45 13.76
C PHE A 65 7.42 -3.10 14.44
N GLU A 66 8.15 -4.13 14.89
CA GLU A 66 9.52 -3.96 15.34
C GLU A 66 10.47 -3.92 14.13
N LEU A 67 11.29 -2.88 14.05
CA LEU A 67 12.27 -2.67 12.99
C LEU A 67 13.69 -2.58 13.56
N ARG A 68 14.64 -3.01 12.74
CA ARG A 68 16.07 -2.91 12.99
C ARG A 68 16.67 -1.78 12.17
N GLU A 69 17.89 -1.39 12.55
CA GLU A 69 18.64 -0.43 11.77
C GLU A 69 19.00 -1.02 10.41
N GLY A 70 18.70 -0.28 9.33
CA GLY A 70 18.94 -0.72 7.96
C GLY A 70 17.76 -1.46 7.31
N ASP A 71 16.69 -1.76 8.07
CA ASP A 71 15.47 -2.33 7.49
C ASP A 71 14.87 -1.38 6.44
N MET A 72 14.47 -1.93 5.30
CA MET A 72 13.85 -1.19 4.20
C MET A 72 12.42 -1.67 4.01
N ILE A 73 11.47 -0.74 4.00
CA ILE A 73 10.05 -1.05 3.84
C ILE A 73 9.57 -0.41 2.54
N PHE A 74 8.75 -1.13 1.80
CA PHE A 74 8.18 -0.63 0.55
C PHE A 74 6.71 -1.03 0.38
N VAL A 75 6.02 -0.26 -0.46
CA VAL A 75 4.63 -0.51 -0.84
C VAL A 75 4.62 -1.13 -2.23
N ASN A 76 3.84 -2.18 -2.40
CA ASN A 76 3.56 -2.79 -3.70
C ASN A 76 2.05 -2.80 -3.96
N VAL A 77 1.66 -2.78 -5.23
CA VAL A 77 0.26 -2.81 -5.66
C VAL A 77 0.08 -3.78 -6.83
N THR A 78 -1.14 -4.31 -6.99
CA THR A 78 -1.44 -5.24 -8.09
C THR A 78 -1.37 -4.60 -9.47
N ASP A 79 -1.77 -3.33 -9.58
CA ASP A 79 -1.74 -2.57 -10.83
C ASP A 79 -1.41 -1.10 -10.53
N SER A 80 -0.19 -0.69 -10.87
CA SER A 80 0.29 0.67 -10.67
C SER A 80 -0.28 1.65 -11.71
N THR A 81 -0.79 1.17 -12.85
CA THR A 81 -1.31 2.01 -13.94
C THR A 81 -2.62 2.71 -13.56
N ILE A 82 -3.34 2.15 -12.59
CA ILE A 82 -4.59 2.70 -12.06
C ILE A 82 -4.40 3.47 -10.75
N VAL A 83 -3.16 3.64 -10.26
CA VAL A 83 -2.90 4.41 -9.04
C VAL A 83 -2.99 5.91 -9.31
N ASN A 84 -3.68 6.63 -8.44
CA ASN A 84 -3.69 8.08 -8.44
C ASN A 84 -2.52 8.62 -7.59
N TYR A 85 -1.52 9.18 -8.27
CA TYR A 85 -0.31 9.78 -7.65
C TYR A 85 -0.48 11.27 -7.29
N SER A 86 -1.69 11.82 -7.41
CA SER A 86 -1.94 13.19 -6.97
C SER A 86 -1.61 13.33 -5.48
N HIS A 87 -1.02 14.47 -5.13
CA HIS A 87 -0.64 14.75 -3.74
C HIS A 87 -1.84 14.59 -2.80
N GLY A 88 -1.68 13.81 -1.73
CA GLY A 88 -2.73 13.49 -0.76
C GLY A 88 -3.64 12.30 -1.14
N SER A 89 -3.59 11.82 -2.38
CA SER A 89 -4.31 10.60 -2.80
C SER A 89 -3.55 9.32 -2.47
N THR A 90 -2.23 9.35 -2.61
CA THR A 90 -1.36 8.20 -2.32
C THR A 90 -0.17 8.66 -1.49
N TYR A 91 0.08 7.99 -0.36
CA TYR A 91 1.15 8.32 0.56
C TYR A 91 1.61 7.11 1.36
N PHE A 92 2.86 7.14 1.80
CA PHE A 92 3.48 6.15 2.66
C PHE A 92 4.26 6.87 3.76
N GLY A 93 4.14 6.39 4.99
CA GLY A 93 4.78 7.03 6.12
C GLY A 93 5.06 6.04 7.26
N ILE A 94 5.95 6.48 8.13
CA ILE A 94 6.37 5.75 9.31
C ILE A 94 6.77 6.73 10.41
N PHE A 95 6.52 6.37 11.67
CA PHE A 95 7.10 7.08 12.81
C PHE A 95 7.39 6.10 13.96
N LYS A 96 8.41 6.44 14.75
CA LYS A 96 8.83 5.66 15.91
C LYS A 96 7.87 5.88 17.09
N LEU A 97 7.57 4.81 17.82
CA LEU A 97 6.82 4.85 19.09
C LEU A 97 7.72 5.05 20.30
#